data_AF-A0A7K4B8M4-F1
#
_entry.id   AF-A0A7K4B8M4-F1
#
_cell.length_a   1.000
_cell.length_b   1.000
_cell.length_c   1.000
_cell.angle_alpha   90.00
_cell.angle_beta   90.00
_cell.angle_gamma   90.00
#
_symmetry.space_group_name_H-M   'P 1'
#
loop_
_entity.id
_entity.type
_entity.pdbx_description
1 polymer ?
#
loop_
_entity_poly.entity_id
_entity_poly.type
_entity_poly.pdbx_seq_one_letter_code
_entity_poly.pdbx_strand_id
1 'polypeptide(L)'
;MVTFFGELDNVCSSSDGFDLIGEKLTDLQLLDIYTEITNLGTRYPDELSILKSRESLLTLLGEHEEAINLISQNNNLEKHPDLNLNLAGHLGAMGKKKEMKELLSSLIINQETTVDLLIAFIAAGTLDKKDEAITIWKKILESEEITDLTIDEDVLEYPDDYSCLSGLPMREVITGLEILQRYGIRENYEVELYYFVDFLKIYLEGISDNIYDTLENEGPYEALPGFLVAAAVGDNGYALAKKIFDQNPAQNPSISLHLHTCLNSIKKYTSEYAIGNRLIKSLHTDAINEPGFLTTLQTETGGDEIQVFEMLYHLEDTGISDIIPSLMDEMERNYPDIRSKTIEKFRNNPRLWSDTINQDEKYEDPEEELYDTLDELLEKREDKKAFEFLTENMREGRLLSESGVSLYLAGILGKMDEMTEFIPMFKEKGLNQYAYLLEGYQFLLRKDIKRGLELVKRSTQAGFPEEDAMIHLARFLNQSGYPKRTIGICEKLLKKPGSKVTEIYPALIEAYRMQGKEKEAAATEDKFNKILSG
;
A
#
# COMPACT_ATOMS: atom_id res chain seq x y z
N MET A 1 8.51 3.93 -23.40
CA MET A 1 9.08 2.63 -23.03
C MET A 1 10.12 2.85 -21.97
N VAL A 2 9.56 3.10 -20.79
CA VAL A 2 10.25 2.97 -19.52
C VAL A 2 9.98 1.55 -19.05
N THR A 3 11.04 0.82 -18.68
CA THR A 3 10.92 -0.51 -18.09
C THR A 3 10.37 -0.40 -16.67
N PHE A 4 9.80 -1.48 -16.13
CA PHE A 4 9.19 -1.47 -14.79
C PHE A 4 10.07 -0.82 -13.70
N PHE A 5 11.36 -1.14 -13.63
CA PHE A 5 12.28 -0.56 -12.63
C PHE A 5 12.96 0.75 -13.09
N GLY A 6 12.58 1.27 -14.25
CA GLY A 6 12.92 2.60 -14.73
C GLY A 6 12.06 3.72 -14.13
N GLU A 7 11.00 3.37 -13.41
CA GLU A 7 10.08 4.28 -12.70
C GLU A 7 10.31 4.25 -11.18
N LEU A 8 10.19 5.41 -10.54
CA LEU A 8 10.48 5.58 -9.12
C LEU A 8 9.48 4.85 -8.22
N ASP A 9 8.20 5.02 -8.49
CA ASP A 9 7.13 4.47 -7.66
C ASP A 9 7.16 2.94 -7.64
N ASN A 10 7.53 2.32 -8.77
CA ASN A 10 7.73 0.88 -8.90
C ASN A 10 8.91 0.39 -8.04
N VAL A 11 10.03 1.12 -8.03
CA VAL A 11 11.19 0.78 -7.19
C VAL A 11 10.87 0.96 -5.70
N CYS A 12 10.20 2.05 -5.33
CA CYS A 12 9.78 2.30 -3.95
C CYS A 12 8.84 1.19 -3.44
N SER A 13 7.87 0.80 -4.25
CA SER A 13 6.92 -0.28 -3.92
C SER A 13 7.58 -1.66 -3.88
N SER A 14 8.67 -1.86 -4.61
CA SER A 14 9.37 -3.15 -4.70
C SER A 14 10.50 -3.34 -3.69
N SER A 15 10.97 -2.26 -3.05
CA SER A 15 12.26 -2.21 -2.35
C SER A 15 12.44 -3.34 -1.31
N ASP A 16 11.48 -3.50 -0.41
CA ASP A 16 11.56 -4.53 0.65
C ASP A 16 11.41 -5.96 0.11
N GLY A 17 10.85 -6.11 -1.10
CA GLY A 17 10.73 -7.39 -1.78
C GLY A 17 12.07 -7.94 -2.26
N PHE A 18 13.07 -7.11 -2.55
CA PHE A 18 14.36 -7.61 -3.05
C PHE A 18 15.06 -8.54 -2.04
N ASP A 19 14.88 -8.32 -0.74
CA ASP A 19 15.38 -9.21 0.32
C ASP A 19 14.73 -10.60 0.31
N LEU A 20 13.59 -10.74 -0.35
CA LEU A 20 12.79 -11.96 -0.39
C LEU A 20 12.99 -12.77 -1.68
N ILE A 21 13.82 -12.32 -2.63
CA ILE A 21 14.03 -13.03 -3.90
C ILE A 21 14.74 -14.38 -3.72
N GLY A 22 15.73 -14.46 -2.83
CA GLY A 22 16.56 -15.65 -2.66
C GLY A 22 17.28 -16.06 -3.97
N GLU A 23 17.40 -17.37 -4.23
CA GLU A 23 18.09 -17.90 -5.43
C GLU A 23 17.18 -18.04 -6.66
N LYS A 24 16.08 -17.28 -6.73
CA LYS A 24 15.03 -17.47 -7.74
C LYS A 24 15.32 -16.79 -9.07
N LEU A 25 16.21 -15.80 -9.09
CA LEU A 25 16.63 -15.07 -10.29
C LEU A 25 18.06 -15.41 -10.65
N THR A 26 18.36 -15.36 -11.95
CA THR A 26 19.74 -15.52 -12.45
C THR A 26 20.54 -14.23 -12.27
N ASP A 27 21.87 -14.35 -12.17
CA ASP A 27 22.78 -13.19 -12.07
C ASP A 27 22.55 -12.16 -13.18
N LEU A 28 22.25 -12.61 -14.40
CA LEU A 28 21.98 -11.70 -15.53
C LEU A 28 20.71 -10.87 -15.28
N GLN A 29 19.64 -11.49 -14.81
CA GLN A 29 18.39 -10.78 -14.50
C GLN A 29 18.58 -9.79 -13.34
N LEU A 30 19.32 -10.20 -12.31
CA LEU A 30 19.66 -9.33 -11.19
C LEU A 30 20.50 -8.13 -11.64
N LEU A 31 21.47 -8.34 -12.53
CA LEU A 31 22.33 -7.28 -13.06
C LEU A 31 21.56 -6.29 -13.95
N ASP A 32 20.62 -6.78 -14.76
CA ASP A 32 19.76 -5.93 -15.59
C ASP A 32 18.92 -5.00 -14.70
N ILE A 33 18.24 -5.55 -13.69
CA ILE A 33 17.46 -4.77 -12.72
C ILE A 33 18.36 -3.78 -11.95
N TYR A 34 19.52 -4.24 -11.46
CA TYR A 34 20.47 -3.37 -10.76
C TYR A 34 20.92 -2.19 -11.63
N THR A 35 21.13 -2.41 -12.92
CA THR A 35 21.54 -1.37 -13.87
C THR A 35 20.43 -0.34 -14.07
N GLU A 36 19.18 -0.79 -14.22
CA GLU A 36 18.01 0.10 -14.33
C GLU A 36 17.86 0.99 -13.09
N ILE A 37 17.87 0.39 -11.90
CA ILE A 37 17.75 1.13 -10.63
C ILE A 37 18.96 2.04 -10.40
N THR A 38 20.16 1.66 -10.83
CA THR A 38 21.35 2.51 -10.76
C THR A 38 21.20 3.74 -11.66
N ASN A 39 20.68 3.56 -12.87
CA ASN A 39 20.40 4.69 -13.77
C ASN A 39 19.33 5.61 -13.18
N LEU A 40 18.29 5.05 -12.56
CA LEU A 40 17.28 5.81 -11.82
C LEU A 40 17.89 6.61 -10.66
N GLY A 41 18.83 6.02 -9.91
CA GLY A 41 19.55 6.68 -8.81
C GLY A 41 20.36 7.91 -9.24
N THR A 42 20.74 8.02 -10.51
CA THR A 42 21.38 9.26 -11.03
C THR A 42 20.39 10.43 -11.11
N ARG A 43 19.10 10.14 -11.28
CA ARG A 43 18.00 11.12 -11.29
C ARG A 43 17.49 11.42 -9.88
N TYR A 44 17.54 10.44 -8.98
CA TYR A 44 17.06 10.52 -7.60
C TYR A 44 18.13 10.06 -6.59
N PRO A 45 19.21 10.83 -6.40
CA PRO A 45 20.38 10.39 -5.62
C PRO A 45 20.15 10.29 -4.11
N ASP A 46 19.10 10.93 -3.59
CA ASP A 46 18.76 10.98 -2.16
C ASP A 46 17.66 9.97 -1.77
N GLU A 47 17.15 9.17 -2.73
CA GLU A 47 16.07 8.22 -2.46
C GLU A 47 16.59 6.96 -1.76
N LEU A 48 16.10 6.72 -0.53
CA LEU A 48 16.53 5.59 0.29
C LEU A 48 16.13 4.26 -0.32
N SER A 49 14.96 4.19 -0.95
CA SER A 49 14.43 2.96 -1.57
C SER A 49 15.35 2.46 -2.69
N ILE A 50 15.94 3.38 -3.46
CA ILE A 50 16.95 3.07 -4.48
C ILE A 50 18.20 2.49 -3.84
N LEU A 51 18.69 3.10 -2.75
CA LEU A 51 19.87 2.60 -2.04
C LEU A 51 19.64 1.19 -1.50
N LYS A 52 18.51 0.95 -0.83
CA LYS A 52 18.15 -0.35 -0.25
C LYS A 52 17.98 -1.43 -1.32
N SER A 53 17.28 -1.10 -2.41
CA SER A 53 17.10 -2.01 -3.54
C SER A 53 18.45 -2.41 -4.17
N ARG A 54 19.34 -1.44 -4.39
CA ARG A 54 20.67 -1.69 -4.95
C ARG A 54 21.55 -2.53 -4.02
N GLU A 55 21.53 -2.25 -2.72
CA GLU A 55 22.25 -3.04 -1.73
C GLU A 55 21.74 -4.49 -1.68
N SER A 56 20.43 -4.70 -1.75
CA SER A 56 19.82 -6.03 -1.74
C SER A 56 20.19 -6.82 -2.99
N LEU A 57 20.16 -6.18 -4.16
CA LEU A 57 20.59 -6.80 -5.43
C LEU A 57 22.07 -7.15 -5.42
N LEU A 58 22.95 -6.27 -4.91
CA LEU A 58 24.37 -6.58 -4.74
C LEU A 58 24.60 -7.73 -3.75
N THR A 59 23.76 -7.86 -2.72
CA THR A 59 23.77 -9.01 -1.80
C THR A 59 23.48 -10.30 -2.53
N LEU A 60 22.44 -10.32 -3.38
CA LEU A 60 22.05 -11.49 -4.18
C LEU A 60 23.13 -11.87 -5.21
N LEU A 61 23.81 -10.87 -5.79
CA LEU A 61 24.95 -11.07 -6.70
C LEU A 61 26.24 -11.50 -5.99
N GLY A 62 26.30 -11.42 -4.65
CA GLY A 62 27.52 -11.69 -3.87
C GLY A 62 28.57 -10.58 -3.91
N GLU A 63 28.21 -9.39 -4.43
CA GLU A 63 29.10 -8.24 -4.62
C GLU A 63 29.21 -7.39 -3.33
N HIS A 64 29.64 -8.02 -2.24
CA HIS A 64 29.65 -7.42 -0.91
C HIS A 64 30.59 -6.21 -0.76
N GLU A 65 31.69 -6.15 -1.53
CA GLU A 65 32.58 -4.97 -1.51
C GLU A 65 31.89 -3.73 -2.07
N GLU A 66 31.15 -3.88 -3.17
CA GLU A 66 30.39 -2.79 -3.77
C GLU A 66 29.23 -2.37 -2.87
N ALA A 67 28.55 -3.33 -2.24
CA ALA A 67 27.47 -3.04 -1.30
C ALA A 67 27.96 -2.24 -0.08
N ILE A 68 29.12 -2.61 0.50
CA ILE A 68 29.76 -1.84 1.58
C ILE A 68 30.08 -0.42 1.12
N ASN A 69 30.64 -0.26 -0.08
CA ASN A 69 30.96 1.05 -0.63
C ASN A 69 29.70 1.90 -0.83
N LEU A 70 28.60 1.29 -1.25
CA LEU A 70 27.31 1.96 -1.44
C LEU A 70 26.74 2.49 -0.12
N ILE A 71 26.65 1.65 0.92
CA ILE A 71 26.07 2.04 2.21
C ILE A 71 26.96 3.00 3.02
N SER A 72 28.28 2.97 2.78
CA SER A 72 29.25 3.80 3.51
C SER A 72 29.36 5.24 2.96
N GLN A 73 28.64 5.57 1.88
CA GLN A 73 28.62 6.91 1.29
C GLN A 73 27.67 7.87 2.03
N ASN A 74 27.89 9.18 1.85
CA ASN A 74 26.93 10.27 2.11
C ASN A 74 26.23 10.30 3.50
N ASN A 75 26.93 9.95 4.59
CA ASN A 75 26.39 9.93 5.96
C ASN A 75 25.13 9.04 6.12
N ASN A 76 24.93 8.06 5.25
CA ASN A 76 23.74 7.20 5.28
C ASN A 76 23.61 6.45 6.61
N LEU A 77 24.72 5.99 7.17
CA LEU A 77 24.76 5.28 8.46
C LEU A 77 24.33 6.14 9.67
N GLU A 78 24.47 7.47 9.58
CA GLU A 78 24.00 8.38 10.64
C GLU A 78 22.49 8.63 10.53
N LYS A 79 21.95 8.68 9.31
CA LYS A 79 20.52 8.92 9.06
C LYS A 79 19.67 7.66 9.21
N HIS A 80 20.25 6.50 8.87
CA HIS A 80 19.60 5.20 8.82
C HIS A 80 20.47 4.18 9.58
N PRO A 81 20.35 4.16 10.93
CA PRO A 81 21.18 3.31 11.77
C PRO A 81 21.03 1.80 11.48
N ASP A 82 19.88 1.39 10.93
CA ASP A 82 19.58 0.02 10.48
C ASP A 82 20.58 -0.48 9.44
N LEU A 83 21.12 0.41 8.58
CA LEU A 83 22.15 0.05 7.59
C LEU A 83 23.45 -0.47 8.21
N ASN A 84 23.70 -0.23 9.51
CA ASN A 84 24.84 -0.84 10.20
C ASN A 84 24.70 -2.37 10.34
N LEU A 85 23.46 -2.90 10.37
CA LEU A 85 23.21 -4.34 10.35
C LEU A 85 23.60 -4.94 8.99
N ASN A 86 23.24 -4.27 7.89
CA ASN A 86 23.65 -4.65 6.53
C ASN A 86 25.18 -4.63 6.37
N LEU A 87 25.82 -3.56 6.85
CA LEU A 87 27.28 -3.47 6.88
C LEU A 87 27.91 -4.66 7.63
N ALA A 88 27.38 -4.99 8.80
CA ALA A 88 27.84 -6.16 9.55
C ALA A 88 27.65 -7.47 8.77
N GLY A 89 26.49 -7.63 8.11
CA GLY A 89 26.19 -8.78 7.25
C GLY A 89 27.23 -8.98 6.15
N HIS A 90 27.55 -7.92 5.40
CA HIS A 90 28.58 -7.96 4.36
C HIS A 90 29.98 -8.24 4.90
N LEU A 91 30.37 -7.60 6.01
CA LEU A 91 31.65 -7.89 6.68
C LEU A 91 31.74 -9.37 7.07
N GLY A 92 30.64 -9.95 7.56
CA GLY A 92 30.50 -11.36 7.86
C GLY A 92 30.69 -12.26 6.64
N ALA A 93 29.99 -11.96 5.55
CA ALA A 93 30.05 -12.69 4.29
C ALA A 93 31.43 -12.65 3.64
N MET A 94 32.14 -11.52 3.75
CA MET A 94 33.55 -11.37 3.35
C MET A 94 34.56 -12.07 4.28
N GLY A 95 34.11 -12.70 5.36
CA GLY A 95 34.98 -13.35 6.34
C GLY A 95 35.68 -12.40 7.32
N LYS A 96 35.35 -11.10 7.32
CA LYS A 96 35.86 -10.08 8.25
C LYS A 96 35.18 -10.17 9.62
N LYS A 97 35.20 -11.36 10.21
CA LYS A 97 34.46 -11.70 11.45
C LYS A 97 34.80 -10.82 12.64
N LYS A 98 36.02 -10.29 12.72
CA LYS A 98 36.43 -9.41 13.82
C LYS A 98 35.73 -8.06 13.73
N GLU A 99 35.77 -7.42 12.56
CA GLU A 99 35.15 -6.12 12.28
C GLU A 99 33.62 -6.21 12.45
N MET A 100 33.00 -7.26 11.90
CA MET A 100 31.58 -7.56 12.12
C MET A 100 31.23 -7.63 13.61
N LYS A 101 32.01 -8.37 14.40
CA LYS A 101 31.76 -8.52 15.84
C LYS A 101 31.92 -7.22 16.61
N GLU A 102 32.92 -6.42 16.27
CA GLU A 102 33.16 -5.11 16.89
C GLU A 102 31.98 -4.16 16.59
N LEU A 103 31.51 -4.11 15.34
CA LEU A 103 30.36 -3.30 14.93
C LEU A 103 29.06 -3.75 15.62
N LEU A 104 28.71 -5.03 15.56
CA LEU A 104 27.50 -5.54 16.24
C LEU A 104 27.57 -5.30 17.75
N SER A 105 28.76 -5.42 18.36
CA SER A 105 28.91 -5.16 19.80
C SER A 105 28.68 -3.69 20.14
N SER A 106 29.05 -2.73 19.27
CA SER A 106 28.78 -1.31 19.51
C SER A 106 27.29 -0.97 19.39
N LEU A 107 26.57 -1.62 18.47
CA LEU A 107 25.12 -1.40 18.30
C LEU A 107 24.30 -1.83 19.51
N ILE A 108 24.79 -2.79 20.30
CA ILE A 108 24.11 -3.24 21.52
C ILE A 108 24.15 -2.17 22.62
N ILE A 109 25.17 -1.31 22.65
CA ILE A 109 25.43 -0.40 23.77
C ILE A 109 24.59 0.88 23.66
N ASN A 110 24.34 1.37 22.45
CA ASN A 110 23.58 2.59 22.20
C ASN A 110 22.09 2.26 22.03
N GLN A 111 21.28 2.52 23.06
CA GLN A 111 19.83 2.23 23.09
C GLN A 111 19.07 3.51 23.53
N GLU A 112 18.89 4.48 22.63
CA GLU A 112 18.20 5.75 22.95
C GLU A 112 16.75 5.77 22.46
N THR A 113 16.45 5.07 21.36
CA THR A 113 15.13 5.00 20.72
C THR A 113 14.63 3.55 20.61
N THR A 114 13.35 3.33 20.28
CA THR A 114 12.83 1.99 19.97
C THR A 114 13.60 1.36 18.80
N VAL A 115 13.89 2.14 17.75
CA VAL A 115 14.68 1.67 16.60
C VAL A 115 16.06 1.17 17.04
N ASP A 116 16.73 1.88 17.96
CA ASP A 116 18.01 1.42 18.51
C ASP A 116 17.86 0.12 19.32
N LEU A 117 16.76 -0.04 20.07
CA LEU A 117 16.48 -1.28 20.79
C LEU A 117 16.28 -2.46 19.83
N LEU A 118 15.56 -2.26 18.74
CA LEU A 118 15.36 -3.27 17.69
C LEU A 118 16.69 -3.66 17.04
N ILE A 119 17.50 -2.68 16.65
CA ILE A 119 18.84 -2.92 16.09
C ILE A 119 19.73 -3.67 17.09
N ALA A 120 19.71 -3.27 18.36
CA ALA A 120 20.45 -3.93 19.44
C ALA A 120 19.98 -5.38 19.66
N PHE A 121 18.67 -5.65 19.56
CA PHE A 121 18.11 -6.99 19.64
C PHE A 121 18.63 -7.88 18.51
N ILE A 122 18.56 -7.41 17.26
CA ILE A 122 19.10 -8.13 16.11
C ILE A 122 20.60 -8.37 16.28
N ALA A 123 21.38 -7.35 16.67
CA ALA A 123 22.81 -7.47 16.87
C ALA A 123 23.18 -8.47 17.99
N ALA A 124 22.49 -8.44 19.13
CA ALA A 124 22.69 -9.40 20.21
C ALA A 124 22.34 -10.83 19.79
N GLY A 125 21.25 -11.00 19.03
CA GLY A 125 20.86 -12.27 18.44
C GLY A 125 21.92 -12.81 17.48
N THR A 126 22.42 -11.99 16.56
CA THR A 126 23.45 -12.36 15.58
C THR A 126 24.78 -12.72 16.24
N LEU A 127 25.11 -12.11 17.38
CA LEU A 127 26.30 -12.45 18.19
C LEU A 127 26.11 -13.66 19.12
N ASP A 128 24.97 -14.34 19.06
CA ASP A 128 24.62 -15.49 19.91
C ASP A 128 24.57 -15.16 21.42
N LYS A 129 24.26 -13.89 21.75
CA LYS A 129 24.15 -13.40 23.13
C LYS A 129 22.71 -13.52 23.65
N LYS A 130 22.28 -14.76 23.91
CA LYS A 130 20.89 -15.09 24.29
C LYS A 130 20.31 -14.20 25.41
N ASP A 131 20.98 -14.11 26.55
CA ASP A 131 20.43 -13.40 27.71
C ASP A 131 20.29 -11.89 27.47
N GLU A 132 21.20 -11.31 26.68
CA GLU A 132 21.16 -9.90 26.28
C GLU A 132 19.99 -9.65 25.30
N ALA A 133 19.82 -10.52 24.30
CA ALA A 133 18.70 -10.44 23.36
C ALA A 133 17.33 -10.55 24.06
N ILE A 134 17.17 -11.49 25.00
CA ILE A 134 15.92 -11.63 25.78
C ILE A 134 15.65 -10.38 26.61
N THR A 135 16.70 -9.80 27.21
CA THR A 135 16.57 -8.60 28.03
C THR A 135 16.14 -7.41 27.18
N ILE A 136 16.74 -7.24 25.99
CA ILE A 136 16.39 -6.17 25.06
C ILE A 136 14.96 -6.35 24.53
N TRP A 137 14.57 -7.58 24.16
CA TRP A 137 13.19 -7.85 23.70
C TRP A 137 12.14 -7.42 24.71
N LYS A 138 12.35 -7.71 26.00
CA LYS A 138 11.44 -7.25 27.06
C LYS A 138 11.32 -5.73 27.13
N LYS A 139 12.44 -5.01 26.96
CA LYS A 139 12.43 -3.55 26.90
C LYS A 139 11.67 -3.02 25.69
N ILE A 140 11.76 -3.69 24.53
CA ILE A 140 11.00 -3.34 23.33
C ILE A 140 9.49 -3.47 23.60
N LEU A 141 9.06 -4.60 24.17
CA LEU A 141 7.66 -4.80 24.52
C LEU A 141 7.14 -3.76 25.53
N GLU A 142 7.99 -3.37 26.49
CA GLU A 142 7.68 -2.31 27.46
C GLU A 142 7.60 -0.92 26.80
N SER A 143 8.49 -0.61 25.84
CA SER A 143 8.51 0.70 25.16
C SER A 143 7.35 0.87 24.19
N GLU A 144 6.94 -0.21 23.53
CA GLU A 144 5.81 -0.23 22.59
C GLU A 144 4.47 -0.49 23.28
N GLU A 145 4.44 -0.62 24.61
CA GLU A 145 3.23 -0.89 25.40
C GLU A 145 2.49 -2.20 25.02
N ILE A 146 3.21 -3.19 24.47
CA ILE A 146 2.68 -4.50 23.98
C ILE A 146 2.72 -5.60 25.07
N THR A 147 3.05 -5.25 26.31
CA THR A 147 3.04 -6.23 27.42
C THR A 147 1.62 -6.77 27.68
N ASP A 148 1.47 -8.10 27.68
CA ASP A 148 0.19 -8.81 27.89
C ASP A 148 -0.90 -8.54 26.82
N LEU A 149 -0.49 -8.36 25.56
CA LEU A 149 -1.40 -8.16 24.42
C LEU A 149 -2.49 -9.24 24.35
N THR A 150 -3.74 -8.80 24.24
CA THR A 150 -4.89 -9.66 23.97
C THR A 150 -5.15 -9.66 22.46
N ILE A 151 -5.26 -10.85 21.86
CA ILE A 151 -5.59 -10.97 20.44
C ILE A 151 -7.09 -10.77 20.25
N ASP A 152 -7.48 -9.61 19.74
CA ASP A 152 -8.85 -9.24 19.39
C ASP A 152 -8.98 -8.88 17.89
N GLU A 153 -10.10 -8.29 17.47
CA GLU A 153 -10.35 -7.95 16.06
C GLU A 153 -9.36 -6.90 15.55
N ASP A 154 -8.93 -5.95 16.39
CA ASP A 154 -8.01 -4.88 15.98
C ASP A 154 -6.63 -5.46 15.63
N VAL A 155 -6.13 -6.40 16.44
CA VAL A 155 -4.85 -7.10 16.16
C VAL A 155 -4.91 -7.93 14.88
N LEU A 156 -6.09 -8.49 14.57
CA LEU A 156 -6.28 -9.31 13.37
C LEU A 156 -6.41 -8.46 12.10
N GLU A 157 -7.01 -7.27 12.20
CA GLU A 157 -7.19 -6.35 11.09
C GLU A 157 -5.94 -5.52 10.79
N TYR A 158 -5.18 -5.11 11.83
CA TYR A 158 -4.01 -4.24 11.71
C TYR A 158 -2.79 -4.85 12.46
N PRO A 159 -2.24 -5.98 12.01
CA PRO A 159 -1.14 -6.65 12.73
C PRO A 159 0.17 -5.84 12.76
N ASP A 160 0.35 -4.90 11.86
CA ASP A 160 1.48 -3.97 11.79
C ASP A 160 1.56 -3.01 12.98
N ASP A 161 0.40 -2.54 13.47
CA ASP A 161 0.29 -1.67 14.65
C ASP A 161 0.72 -2.37 15.96
N TYR A 162 0.71 -3.71 15.97
CA TYR A 162 1.06 -4.54 17.15
C TYR A 162 2.34 -5.34 16.96
N SER A 163 2.99 -5.19 15.81
CA SER A 163 4.26 -5.82 15.48
C SER A 163 5.40 -4.89 15.91
N CYS A 164 6.30 -5.38 16.77
CA CYS A 164 7.49 -4.61 17.12
C CYS A 164 8.50 -4.58 15.97
N LEU A 165 8.45 -5.56 15.05
CA LEU A 165 9.37 -5.64 13.92
C LEU A 165 8.89 -4.82 12.71
N SER A 166 7.66 -4.28 12.70
CA SER A 166 7.08 -3.65 11.51
C SER A 166 7.85 -2.43 10.99
N GLY A 167 8.55 -1.71 11.88
CA GLY A 167 9.39 -0.57 11.50
C GLY A 167 10.76 -0.93 10.91
N LEU A 168 11.08 -2.21 10.74
CA LEU A 168 12.36 -2.68 10.21
C LEU A 168 12.24 -3.11 8.74
N PRO A 169 13.35 -3.04 7.96
CA PRO A 169 13.39 -3.66 6.65
C PRO A 169 13.16 -5.17 6.73
N MET A 170 12.68 -5.77 5.65
CA MET A 170 12.21 -7.15 5.66
C MET A 170 13.29 -8.17 6.06
N ARG A 171 14.54 -7.94 5.66
CA ARG A 171 15.69 -8.74 6.10
C ARG A 171 15.81 -8.82 7.62
N GLU A 172 15.66 -7.70 8.30
CA GLU A 172 15.73 -7.60 9.75
C GLU A 172 14.48 -8.20 10.41
N VAL A 173 13.29 -8.07 9.82
CA VAL A 173 12.07 -8.75 10.28
C VAL A 173 12.28 -10.27 10.31
N ILE A 174 12.78 -10.84 9.21
CA ILE A 174 13.09 -12.27 9.08
C ILE A 174 14.11 -12.68 10.15
N THR A 175 15.20 -11.91 10.27
CA THR A 175 16.25 -12.18 11.25
C THR A 175 15.71 -12.14 12.68
N GLY A 176 14.84 -11.17 12.98
CA GLY A 176 14.17 -11.02 14.26
C GLY A 176 13.31 -12.23 14.60
N LEU A 177 12.47 -12.68 13.66
CA LEU A 177 11.65 -13.89 13.80
C LEU A 177 12.51 -15.13 14.07
N GLU A 178 13.60 -15.32 13.33
CA GLU A 178 14.53 -16.42 13.54
C GLU A 178 15.21 -16.36 14.93
N ILE A 179 15.54 -15.16 15.43
CA ILE A 179 16.09 -14.97 16.78
C ILE A 179 15.05 -15.35 17.85
N LEU A 180 13.83 -14.81 17.75
CA LEU A 180 12.73 -15.11 18.68
C LEU A 180 12.52 -16.62 18.78
N GLN A 181 12.46 -17.28 17.63
CA GLN A 181 12.28 -18.71 17.52
C GLN A 181 13.47 -19.49 18.10
N ARG A 182 14.70 -19.17 17.70
CA ARG A 182 15.92 -19.84 18.16
C ARG A 182 16.07 -19.77 19.68
N TYR A 183 15.69 -18.66 20.30
CA TYR A 183 15.79 -18.49 21.75
C TYR A 183 14.55 -18.91 22.53
N GLY A 184 13.45 -19.23 21.84
CA GLY A 184 12.19 -19.66 22.44
C GLY A 184 11.45 -18.51 23.13
N ILE A 185 11.61 -17.29 22.65
CA ILE A 185 10.86 -16.11 23.11
C ILE A 185 9.45 -16.22 22.56
N ARG A 186 8.44 -16.15 23.43
CA ARG A 186 7.03 -16.40 23.07
C ARG A 186 6.19 -15.14 23.09
N GLU A 187 6.62 -14.18 23.88
CA GLU A 187 6.01 -12.87 24.04
C GLU A 187 5.99 -12.15 22.68
N ASN A 188 4.78 -11.86 22.18
CA ASN A 188 4.45 -11.27 20.87
C ASN A 188 4.80 -12.08 19.60
N TYR A 189 5.49 -13.22 19.71
CA TYR A 189 5.97 -13.98 18.54
C TYR A 189 4.89 -14.30 17.49
N GLU A 190 3.68 -14.66 17.91
CA GLU A 190 2.61 -15.01 16.97
C GLU A 190 2.12 -13.81 16.14
N VAL A 191 2.16 -12.60 16.72
CA VAL A 191 1.82 -11.35 16.03
C VAL A 191 2.93 -10.98 15.05
N GLU A 192 4.20 -11.08 15.46
CA GLU A 192 5.34 -10.86 14.55
C GLU A 192 5.29 -11.80 13.33
N LEU A 193 4.95 -13.08 13.57
CA LEU A 193 4.80 -14.06 12.50
C LEU A 193 3.61 -13.72 11.60
N TYR A 194 2.47 -13.32 12.18
CA TYR A 194 1.31 -12.90 11.42
C TYR A 194 1.60 -11.68 10.56
N TYR A 195 2.19 -10.64 11.14
CA TYR A 195 2.63 -9.44 10.43
C TYR A 195 3.52 -9.79 9.24
N PHE A 196 4.54 -10.64 9.40
CA PHE A 196 5.41 -11.02 8.29
C PHE A 196 4.65 -11.66 7.12
N VAL A 197 3.74 -12.59 7.42
CA VAL A 197 2.96 -13.27 6.38
C VAL A 197 1.91 -12.34 5.76
N ASP A 198 1.31 -11.47 6.56
CA ASP A 198 0.34 -10.50 6.06
C ASP A 198 1.01 -9.42 5.19
N PHE A 199 2.19 -8.93 5.60
CA PHE A 199 3.02 -8.05 4.78
C PHE A 199 3.32 -8.69 3.42
N LEU A 200 3.75 -9.96 3.38
CA LEU A 200 4.03 -10.65 2.12
C LEU A 200 2.80 -10.66 1.20
N LYS A 201 1.61 -10.89 1.78
CA LYS A 201 0.35 -10.86 1.05
C LYS A 201 0.05 -9.44 0.53
N ILE A 202 0.17 -8.41 1.37
CA ILE A 202 -0.07 -7.01 1.00
C ILE A 202 0.93 -6.51 -0.04
N TYR A 203 2.22 -6.87 0.09
CA TYR A 203 3.27 -6.53 -0.87
C TYR A 203 2.95 -7.09 -2.25
N LEU A 204 2.58 -8.37 -2.33
CA LEU A 204 2.22 -8.99 -3.60
C LEU A 204 0.95 -8.34 -4.16
N GLU A 205 -0.08 -8.14 -3.34
CA GLU A 205 -1.29 -7.43 -3.77
C GLU A 205 -0.94 -6.05 -4.36
N GLY A 206 -0.20 -5.22 -3.64
CA GLY A 206 0.13 -3.85 -4.06
C GLY A 206 1.11 -3.74 -5.24
N ILE A 207 2.03 -4.69 -5.44
CA ILE A 207 2.90 -4.67 -6.64
C ILE A 207 2.11 -5.03 -7.91
N SER A 208 0.94 -5.68 -7.78
CA SER A 208 0.08 -6.01 -8.93
C SER A 208 -0.32 -4.75 -9.70
N ASP A 209 -0.82 -3.74 -8.98
CA ASP A 209 -1.32 -2.49 -9.56
C ASP A 209 -0.24 -1.86 -10.46
N ASN A 210 0.97 -1.69 -9.91
CA ASN A 210 2.11 -1.17 -10.67
C ASN A 210 2.48 -2.03 -11.90
N ILE A 211 2.40 -3.36 -11.79
CA ILE A 211 2.75 -4.28 -12.87
C ILE A 211 1.73 -4.15 -14.00
N TYR A 212 0.45 -4.12 -13.67
CA TYR A 212 -0.63 -4.01 -14.64
C TYR A 212 -0.70 -2.61 -15.26
N ASP A 213 -0.45 -1.55 -14.48
CA ASP A 213 -0.28 -0.20 -15.00
C ASP A 213 0.85 -0.13 -16.02
N THR A 214 1.99 -0.77 -15.74
CA THR A 214 3.12 -0.84 -16.70
C THR A 214 2.76 -1.68 -17.92
N LEU A 215 2.02 -2.79 -17.73
CA LEU A 215 1.59 -3.68 -18.80
C LEU A 215 0.70 -2.95 -19.81
N GLU A 216 -0.25 -2.16 -19.31
CA GLU A 216 -1.23 -1.43 -20.13
C GLU A 216 -0.61 -0.20 -20.79
N ASN A 217 0.19 0.58 -20.06
CA ASN A 217 0.70 1.86 -20.55
C ASN A 217 1.98 1.74 -21.37
N GLU A 218 2.88 0.83 -21.01
CA GLU A 218 4.20 0.70 -21.62
C GLU A 218 4.35 -0.59 -22.44
N GLY A 219 3.69 -1.66 -22.00
CA GLY A 219 3.63 -2.93 -22.71
C GLY A 219 4.14 -4.13 -21.87
N PRO A 220 3.91 -5.35 -22.37
CA PRO A 220 4.24 -6.58 -21.64
C PRO A 220 5.74 -6.81 -21.46
N TYR A 221 6.60 -6.34 -22.37
CA TYR A 221 8.04 -6.50 -22.21
C TYR A 221 8.60 -5.57 -21.14
N GLU A 222 8.04 -4.36 -21.06
CA GLU A 222 8.36 -3.35 -20.06
C GLU A 222 7.89 -3.78 -18.66
N ALA A 223 6.73 -4.46 -18.56
CA ALA A 223 6.20 -5.02 -17.31
C ALA A 223 6.87 -6.34 -16.87
N LEU A 224 7.54 -7.06 -17.79
CA LEU A 224 8.13 -8.37 -17.52
C LEU A 224 9.07 -8.43 -16.31
N PRO A 225 9.95 -7.44 -16.05
CA PRO A 225 10.79 -7.44 -14.84
C PRO A 225 9.97 -7.44 -13.54
N GLY A 226 8.82 -6.75 -13.51
CA GLY A 226 7.92 -6.72 -12.37
C GLY A 226 7.30 -8.10 -12.10
N PHE A 227 6.72 -8.74 -13.13
CA PHE A 227 6.23 -10.12 -13.03
C PHE A 227 7.30 -11.11 -12.55
N LEU A 228 8.52 -10.96 -13.06
CA LEU A 228 9.65 -11.80 -12.70
C LEU A 228 10.00 -11.67 -11.20
N VAL A 229 10.13 -10.44 -10.71
CA VAL A 229 10.47 -10.17 -9.30
C VAL A 229 9.32 -10.59 -8.37
N ALA A 230 8.08 -10.23 -8.69
CA ALA A 230 6.93 -10.57 -7.85
C ALA A 230 6.73 -12.10 -7.72
N ALA A 231 6.93 -12.87 -8.80
CA ALA A 231 6.92 -14.32 -8.75
C ALA A 231 8.05 -14.89 -7.87
N ALA A 232 9.27 -14.35 -7.98
CA ALA A 232 10.41 -14.78 -7.18
C ALA A 232 10.22 -14.49 -5.68
N VAL A 233 9.74 -13.29 -5.35
CA VAL A 233 9.40 -12.87 -3.99
C VAL A 233 8.30 -13.74 -3.41
N GLY A 234 7.23 -13.97 -4.18
CA GLY A 234 6.12 -14.80 -3.74
C GLY A 234 6.52 -16.25 -3.44
N ASP A 235 7.32 -16.87 -4.30
CA ASP A 235 7.76 -18.26 -4.11
C ASP A 235 8.72 -18.41 -2.91
N ASN A 236 9.78 -17.61 -2.85
CA ASN A 236 10.74 -17.71 -1.75
C ASN A 236 10.17 -17.17 -0.42
N GLY A 237 9.39 -16.09 -0.46
CA GLY A 237 8.64 -15.56 0.69
C GLY A 237 7.66 -16.58 1.25
N TYR A 238 6.89 -17.27 0.39
CA TYR A 238 6.01 -18.37 0.81
C TYR A 238 6.81 -19.50 1.49
N ALA A 239 7.91 -19.92 0.88
CA ALA A 239 8.74 -21.00 1.41
C ALA A 239 9.31 -20.65 2.79
N LEU A 240 9.74 -19.40 2.99
CA LEU A 240 10.25 -18.89 4.25
C LEU A 240 9.16 -18.78 5.32
N ALA A 241 8.03 -18.17 5.00
CA ALA A 241 6.87 -18.07 5.88
C ALA A 241 6.40 -19.45 6.34
N LYS A 242 6.29 -20.40 5.40
CA LYS A 242 5.92 -21.78 5.69
C LYS A 242 6.95 -22.46 6.60
N LYS A 243 8.25 -22.28 6.34
CA LYS A 243 9.32 -22.85 7.17
C LYS A 243 9.24 -22.35 8.62
N ILE A 244 9.07 -21.04 8.83
CA ILE A 244 8.98 -20.44 10.17
C ILE A 244 7.72 -20.94 10.88
N PHE A 245 6.58 -20.90 10.19
CA PHE A 245 5.29 -21.38 10.72
C PHE A 245 5.30 -22.87 11.08
N ASP A 246 5.79 -23.74 10.20
CA ASP A 246 5.80 -25.20 10.43
C ASP A 246 6.70 -25.60 11.60
N GLN A 247 7.77 -24.84 11.85
CA GLN A 247 8.69 -25.11 12.96
C GLN A 247 8.13 -24.66 14.31
N ASN A 248 7.32 -23.61 14.36
CA ASN A 248 6.68 -23.15 15.59
C ASN A 248 5.27 -22.58 15.31
N PRO A 249 4.25 -23.45 15.18
CA PRO A 249 2.92 -23.02 14.79
C PRO A 249 2.29 -22.05 15.80
N ALA A 250 1.49 -21.11 15.28
CA ALA A 250 0.67 -20.23 16.11
C ALA A 250 -0.34 -21.05 16.93
N GLN A 251 -0.41 -20.78 18.23
CA GLN A 251 -1.32 -21.46 19.15
C GLN A 251 -2.67 -20.76 19.21
N ASN A 252 -2.72 -19.44 18.96
CA ASN A 252 -3.96 -18.71 18.86
C ASN A 252 -4.73 -19.16 17.60
N PRO A 253 -5.96 -19.70 17.73
CA PRO A 253 -6.72 -20.21 16.59
C PRO A 253 -7.07 -19.13 15.55
N SER A 254 -7.31 -17.88 15.98
CA SER A 254 -7.63 -16.78 15.09
C SER A 254 -6.43 -16.37 14.25
N ILE A 255 -5.25 -16.23 14.88
CA ILE A 255 -4.00 -15.97 14.16
C ILE A 255 -3.68 -17.12 13.20
N SER A 256 -3.81 -18.37 13.65
CA SER A 256 -3.56 -19.53 12.79
C SER A 256 -4.47 -19.55 11.55
N LEU A 257 -5.74 -19.19 11.69
CA LEU A 257 -6.66 -19.09 10.56
C LEU A 257 -6.25 -17.99 9.57
N HIS A 258 -5.86 -16.80 10.07
CA HIS A 258 -5.42 -15.70 9.22
C HIS A 258 -4.11 -16.03 8.51
N LEU A 259 -3.12 -16.61 9.21
CA LEU A 259 -1.89 -17.12 8.63
C LEU A 259 -2.16 -18.08 7.46
N HIS A 260 -3.05 -19.06 7.64
CA HIS A 260 -3.42 -19.98 6.56
C HIS A 260 -4.10 -19.27 5.39
N THR A 261 -4.92 -18.26 5.67
CA THR A 261 -5.60 -17.45 4.65
C THR A 261 -4.58 -16.65 3.84
N CYS A 262 -3.68 -15.92 4.50
CA CYS A 262 -2.63 -15.13 3.85
C CYS A 262 -1.66 -16.03 3.06
N LEU A 263 -1.26 -17.19 3.61
CA LEU A 263 -0.43 -18.17 2.89
C LEU A 263 -1.09 -18.69 1.60
N ASN A 264 -2.42 -18.86 1.57
CA ASN A 264 -3.13 -19.25 0.36
C ASN A 264 -3.19 -18.09 -0.65
N SER A 265 -3.40 -16.86 -0.19
CA SER A 265 -3.36 -15.66 -1.05
C SER A 265 -1.98 -15.44 -1.67
N ILE A 266 -0.91 -15.57 -0.90
CA ILE A 266 0.48 -15.48 -1.40
C ILE A 266 0.70 -16.47 -2.54
N LYS A 267 0.27 -17.73 -2.39
CA LYS A 267 0.38 -18.73 -3.48
C LYS A 267 -0.37 -18.32 -4.73
N LYS A 268 -1.58 -17.77 -4.56
CA LYS A 268 -2.42 -17.34 -5.67
C LYS A 268 -1.72 -16.24 -6.46
N TYR A 269 -1.26 -15.17 -5.78
CA TYR A 269 -0.49 -14.09 -6.42
C TYR A 269 0.79 -14.61 -7.07
N THR A 270 1.54 -15.47 -6.39
CA THR A 270 2.77 -16.08 -6.95
C THR A 270 2.49 -16.81 -8.27
N SER A 271 1.39 -17.58 -8.31
CA SER A 271 0.99 -18.32 -9.51
C SER A 271 0.58 -17.39 -10.65
N GLU A 272 -0.10 -16.29 -10.32
CA GLU A 272 -0.51 -15.25 -11.27
C GLU A 272 0.70 -14.59 -11.95
N TYR A 273 1.69 -14.16 -11.17
CA TYR A 273 2.89 -13.55 -11.74
C TYR A 273 3.74 -14.55 -12.53
N ALA A 274 3.78 -15.81 -12.08
CA ALA A 274 4.45 -16.87 -12.82
C ALA A 274 3.78 -17.13 -14.18
N ILE A 275 2.44 -17.06 -14.25
CA ILE A 275 1.68 -17.11 -15.51
C ILE A 275 2.06 -15.96 -16.43
N GLY A 276 2.01 -14.71 -15.95
CA GLY A 276 2.37 -13.52 -16.73
C GLY A 276 3.78 -13.61 -17.30
N ASN A 277 4.77 -13.89 -16.43
CA ASN A 277 6.17 -14.08 -16.82
C ASN A 277 6.35 -15.18 -17.89
N ARG A 278 5.67 -16.33 -17.75
CA ARG A 278 5.80 -17.45 -18.69
C ARG A 278 5.10 -17.17 -20.02
N LEU A 279 3.91 -16.57 -19.99
CA LEU A 279 3.17 -16.19 -21.19
C LEU A 279 3.94 -15.17 -22.01
N ILE A 280 4.35 -14.05 -21.40
CA ILE A 280 5.06 -12.95 -22.08
C ILE A 280 6.35 -13.44 -22.73
N LYS A 281 7.14 -14.26 -22.02
CA LYS A 281 8.36 -14.87 -22.57
C LYS A 281 8.09 -15.82 -23.74
N SER A 282 6.90 -16.41 -23.81
CA SER A 282 6.54 -17.40 -24.83
C SER A 282 5.94 -16.76 -26.09
N LEU A 283 5.46 -15.50 -26.03
CA LEU A 283 4.77 -14.80 -27.11
C LEU A 283 5.49 -14.81 -28.47
N HIS A 284 6.82 -14.87 -28.48
CA HIS A 284 7.65 -14.87 -29.69
C HIS A 284 8.49 -16.14 -29.87
N THR A 285 8.09 -17.23 -29.20
CA THR A 285 8.75 -18.53 -29.30
C THR A 285 7.84 -19.53 -29.99
N ASP A 286 8.39 -20.60 -30.56
CA ASP A 286 7.56 -21.68 -31.13
C ASP A 286 6.73 -22.40 -30.04
N ALA A 287 7.16 -22.33 -28.77
CA ALA A 287 6.56 -23.03 -27.65
C ALA A 287 5.08 -22.68 -27.41
N ILE A 288 4.68 -21.43 -27.67
CA ILE A 288 3.28 -20.99 -27.48
C ILE A 288 2.31 -21.66 -28.47
N ASN A 289 2.83 -22.20 -29.59
CA ASN A 289 2.06 -22.93 -30.58
C ASN A 289 2.03 -24.45 -30.33
N GLU A 290 2.74 -24.95 -29.30
CA GLU A 290 2.80 -26.38 -29.02
C GLU A 290 1.47 -26.89 -28.46
N PRO A 291 0.96 -28.04 -28.95
CA PRO A 291 -0.24 -28.66 -28.38
C PRO A 291 -0.09 -28.92 -26.89
N GLY A 292 -1.04 -28.43 -26.08
CA GLY A 292 -1.02 -28.57 -24.62
C GLY A 292 -0.25 -27.47 -23.89
N PHE A 293 0.16 -26.39 -24.57
CA PHE A 293 0.80 -25.23 -23.96
C PHE A 293 0.06 -24.72 -22.72
N LEU A 294 -1.27 -24.53 -22.79
CA LEU A 294 -2.07 -24.04 -21.66
C LEU A 294 -2.03 -25.00 -20.45
N THR A 295 -2.04 -26.30 -20.69
CA THR A 295 -1.92 -27.32 -19.62
C THR A 295 -0.52 -27.30 -19.00
N THR A 296 0.51 -27.16 -19.84
CA THR A 296 1.90 -27.02 -19.37
C THR A 296 2.05 -25.76 -18.52
N LEU A 297 1.50 -24.63 -18.98
CA LEU A 297 1.49 -23.36 -18.25
C LEU A 297 0.86 -23.52 -16.87
N GLN A 298 -0.36 -24.06 -16.77
CA GLN A 298 -1.04 -24.32 -15.49
C GLN A 298 -0.21 -25.23 -14.57
N THR A 299 0.40 -26.27 -15.13
CA THR A 299 1.18 -27.24 -14.35
C THR A 299 2.48 -26.64 -13.81
N GLU A 300 3.19 -25.85 -14.63
CA GLU A 300 4.46 -25.23 -14.27
C GLU A 300 4.28 -24.08 -13.27
N THR A 301 3.18 -23.32 -13.39
CA THR A 301 2.93 -22.14 -12.53
C THR A 301 2.10 -22.46 -11.29
N GLY A 302 1.39 -23.59 -11.29
CA GLY A 302 0.44 -23.95 -10.24
C GLY A 302 -0.86 -23.14 -10.24
N GLY A 303 -1.07 -22.30 -11.25
CA GLY A 303 -2.26 -21.46 -11.39
C GLY A 303 -3.45 -22.18 -11.99
N ASP A 304 -4.64 -21.66 -11.71
CA ASP A 304 -5.90 -22.23 -12.18
C ASP A 304 -6.34 -21.67 -13.55
N GLU A 305 -7.40 -22.24 -14.12
CA GLU A 305 -7.97 -21.80 -15.40
C GLU A 305 -8.46 -20.34 -15.38
N ILE A 306 -8.89 -19.81 -14.23
CA ILE A 306 -9.36 -18.43 -14.14
C ILE A 306 -8.18 -17.48 -14.22
N GLN A 307 -7.08 -17.77 -13.50
CA GLN A 307 -5.86 -16.96 -13.52
C GLN A 307 -5.20 -16.95 -14.89
N VAL A 308 -5.18 -18.09 -15.59
CA VAL A 308 -4.64 -18.13 -16.96
C VAL A 308 -5.52 -17.33 -17.92
N PHE A 309 -6.84 -17.47 -17.83
CA PHE A 309 -7.77 -16.72 -18.69
C PHE A 309 -7.70 -15.21 -18.42
N GLU A 310 -7.58 -14.81 -17.16
CA GLU A 310 -7.39 -13.43 -16.72
C GLU A 310 -6.13 -12.82 -17.32
N MET A 311 -4.98 -13.50 -17.21
CA MET A 311 -3.74 -12.99 -17.83
C MET A 311 -3.82 -12.92 -19.36
N LEU A 312 -4.48 -13.88 -20.01
CA LEU A 312 -4.70 -13.81 -21.47
C LEU A 312 -5.57 -12.61 -21.84
N TYR A 313 -6.59 -12.31 -21.04
CA TYR A 313 -7.44 -11.13 -21.24
C TYR A 313 -6.63 -9.84 -21.18
N HIS A 314 -5.80 -9.64 -20.15
CA HIS A 314 -4.92 -8.46 -20.08
C HIS A 314 -3.95 -8.35 -21.26
N LEU A 315 -3.44 -9.48 -21.76
CA LEU A 315 -2.54 -9.50 -22.91
C LEU A 315 -3.26 -9.27 -24.24
N GLU A 316 -4.55 -9.61 -24.35
CA GLU A 316 -5.36 -9.36 -25.55
C GLU A 316 -5.41 -7.85 -25.83
N ASP A 317 -5.70 -7.06 -24.79
CA ASP A 317 -5.84 -5.60 -24.86
C ASP A 317 -4.53 -4.88 -25.25
N THR A 318 -3.37 -5.52 -25.01
CA THR A 318 -2.07 -4.95 -25.45
C THR A 318 -1.84 -5.04 -26.96
N GLY A 319 -2.62 -5.85 -27.68
CA GLY A 319 -2.48 -6.05 -29.14
C GLY A 319 -1.16 -6.69 -29.58
N ILE A 320 -0.38 -7.27 -28.66
CA ILE A 320 1.01 -7.68 -28.95
C ILE A 320 1.12 -8.99 -29.74
N SER A 321 0.07 -9.82 -29.74
CA SER A 321 0.12 -11.12 -30.40
C SER A 321 -1.26 -11.63 -30.84
N ASP A 322 -1.38 -11.91 -32.14
CA ASP A 322 -2.57 -12.50 -32.76
C ASP A 322 -2.93 -13.90 -32.23
N ILE A 323 -2.05 -14.53 -31.45
CA ILE A 323 -2.29 -15.87 -30.90
C ILE A 323 -3.17 -15.85 -29.65
N ILE A 324 -3.22 -14.73 -28.93
CA ILE A 324 -3.95 -14.62 -27.65
C ILE A 324 -5.44 -14.96 -27.83
N PRO A 325 -6.17 -14.41 -28.82
CA PRO A 325 -7.57 -14.80 -29.05
C PRO A 325 -7.76 -16.31 -29.29
N SER A 326 -6.81 -16.95 -29.99
CA SER A 326 -6.88 -18.39 -30.26
C SER A 326 -6.71 -19.24 -28.99
N LEU A 327 -5.86 -18.79 -28.07
CA LEU A 327 -5.69 -19.44 -26.76
C LEU A 327 -6.93 -19.24 -25.88
N MET A 328 -7.53 -18.05 -25.90
CA MET A 328 -8.78 -17.78 -25.19
C MET A 328 -9.94 -18.64 -25.72
N ASP A 329 -10.07 -18.75 -27.05
CA ASP A 329 -11.03 -19.65 -27.69
C ASP A 329 -10.84 -21.12 -27.26
N GLU A 330 -9.59 -21.57 -27.12
CA GLU A 330 -9.29 -22.90 -26.61
C GLU A 330 -9.74 -23.08 -25.16
N MET A 331 -9.50 -22.09 -24.31
CA MET A 331 -9.95 -22.11 -22.92
C MET A 331 -11.48 -22.13 -22.83
N GLU A 332 -12.19 -21.32 -23.60
CA GLU A 332 -13.66 -21.30 -23.60
C GLU A 332 -14.26 -22.62 -24.11
N ARG A 333 -13.61 -23.28 -25.08
CA ARG A 333 -14.02 -24.63 -25.53
C ARG A 333 -13.86 -25.67 -24.42
N ASN A 334 -12.80 -25.58 -23.63
CA ASN A 334 -12.50 -26.53 -22.55
C ASN A 334 -13.26 -26.21 -21.26
N TYR A 335 -13.57 -24.93 -21.03
CA TYR A 335 -14.22 -24.38 -19.84
C TYR A 335 -15.33 -23.39 -20.26
N PRO A 336 -16.55 -23.87 -20.57
CA PRO A 336 -17.60 -23.04 -21.19
C PRO A 336 -18.04 -21.80 -20.40
N ASP A 337 -17.87 -21.81 -19.07
CA ASP A 337 -18.28 -20.70 -18.19
C ASP A 337 -17.09 -19.82 -17.77
N ILE A 338 -15.89 -20.03 -18.33
CA ILE A 338 -14.66 -19.39 -17.83
C ILE A 338 -14.75 -17.88 -17.86
N ARG A 339 -15.19 -17.30 -18.99
CA ARG A 339 -15.38 -15.85 -19.14
C ARG A 339 -16.32 -15.27 -18.09
N SER A 340 -17.46 -15.93 -17.84
CA SER A 340 -18.43 -15.47 -16.84
C SER A 340 -17.87 -15.55 -15.42
N LYS A 341 -17.12 -16.61 -15.10
CA LYS A 341 -16.47 -16.77 -13.79
C LYS A 341 -15.35 -15.76 -13.55
N THR A 342 -14.55 -15.47 -14.57
CA THR A 342 -13.51 -14.44 -14.50
C THR A 342 -14.15 -13.06 -14.26
N ILE A 343 -15.22 -12.72 -15.00
CA ILE A 343 -16.00 -11.49 -14.78
C ILE A 343 -16.61 -11.41 -13.36
N GLU A 344 -17.16 -12.52 -12.86
CA GLU A 344 -17.71 -12.57 -11.50
C GLU A 344 -16.62 -12.36 -10.43
N LYS A 345 -15.43 -12.93 -10.65
CA LYS A 345 -14.26 -12.72 -9.78
C LYS A 345 -13.82 -11.25 -9.78
N PHE A 346 -13.77 -10.60 -10.94
CA PHE A 346 -13.48 -9.16 -11.04
C PHE A 346 -14.48 -8.31 -10.24
N ARG A 347 -15.78 -8.56 -10.40
CA ARG A 347 -16.84 -7.81 -9.69
C ARG A 347 -16.78 -7.94 -8.17
N ASN A 348 -16.30 -9.08 -7.67
CA ASN A 348 -16.24 -9.35 -6.24
C ASN A 348 -14.94 -8.85 -5.57
N ASN A 349 -13.95 -8.39 -6.35
CA ASN A 349 -12.69 -7.88 -5.82
C ASN A 349 -12.21 -6.62 -6.58
N PRO A 350 -12.94 -5.50 -6.46
CA PRO A 350 -12.69 -4.28 -7.26
C PRO A 350 -11.39 -3.55 -6.89
N ARG A 351 -10.70 -3.92 -5.81
CA ARG A 351 -9.51 -3.21 -5.30
C ARG A 351 -8.21 -3.50 -6.06
N LEU A 352 -8.16 -4.56 -6.86
CA LEU A 352 -7.02 -4.88 -7.72
C LEU A 352 -7.15 -4.26 -9.12
N TRP A 353 -8.31 -3.67 -9.44
CA TRP A 353 -8.75 -3.50 -10.83
C TRP A 353 -9.81 -2.39 -10.98
N SER A 354 -9.61 -1.22 -10.38
CA SER A 354 -10.50 -0.07 -10.67
C SER A 354 -10.36 0.41 -12.12
N ASP A 355 -9.27 0.06 -12.79
CA ASP A 355 -8.88 0.69 -14.06
C ASP A 355 -9.04 -0.26 -15.26
N THR A 356 -9.20 -1.58 -15.04
CA THR A 356 -9.21 -2.61 -16.10
C THR A 356 -10.60 -3.00 -16.62
N ILE A 357 -11.64 -2.34 -16.12
CA ILE A 357 -12.91 -2.29 -16.84
C ILE A 357 -12.96 -0.91 -17.48
N ASN A 358 -12.35 -0.78 -18.66
CA ASN A 358 -12.88 -0.05 -19.83
C ASN A 358 -11.77 0.32 -20.83
N GLN A 359 -11.34 -0.58 -21.73
CA GLN A 359 -10.76 -0.11 -23.01
C GLN A 359 -11.19 -0.86 -24.28
N ASP A 360 -11.76 -2.07 -24.23
CA ASP A 360 -12.12 -2.79 -25.48
C ASP A 360 -13.59 -3.16 -25.71
N GLU A 361 -14.49 -2.52 -24.96
CA GLU A 361 -15.71 -2.05 -25.57
C GLU A 361 -15.55 -0.54 -25.71
N LYS A 362 -15.87 0.03 -26.89
CA LYS A 362 -16.40 1.39 -26.92
C LYS A 362 -17.72 1.41 -26.13
N TYR A 363 -17.65 1.22 -24.82
CA TYR A 363 -18.34 2.11 -23.94
C TYR A 363 -17.65 3.45 -24.17
N GLU A 364 -18.23 4.26 -25.07
CA GLU A 364 -18.26 5.68 -24.76
C GLU A 364 -18.73 5.70 -23.30
N ASP A 365 -17.83 5.92 -22.35
CA ASP A 365 -18.30 6.34 -21.04
C ASP A 365 -19.11 7.60 -21.38
N PRO A 366 -20.45 7.57 -21.25
CA PRO A 366 -21.27 8.70 -21.63
C PRO A 366 -20.92 9.95 -20.80
N GLU A 367 -19.99 9.81 -19.85
CA GLU A 367 -19.48 10.80 -18.94
C GLU A 367 -17.99 11.15 -19.16
N GLU A 368 -17.26 10.54 -20.11
CA GLU A 368 -15.84 10.86 -20.38
C GLU A 368 -15.65 12.35 -20.71
N GLU A 369 -16.44 12.87 -21.65
CA GLU A 369 -16.47 14.31 -21.97
C GLU A 369 -16.88 15.17 -20.76
N LEU A 370 -17.60 14.59 -19.79
CA LEU A 370 -18.01 15.29 -18.58
C LEU A 370 -16.89 15.36 -17.55
N TYR A 371 -16.06 14.32 -17.42
CA TYR A 371 -14.85 14.33 -16.59
C TYR A 371 -13.85 15.36 -17.11
N ASP A 372 -13.58 15.38 -18.43
CA ASP A 372 -12.74 16.40 -19.07
C ASP A 372 -13.27 17.82 -18.78
N THR A 373 -14.58 18.01 -18.89
CA THR A 373 -15.22 19.30 -18.60
C THR A 373 -15.08 19.67 -17.11
N LEU A 374 -15.22 18.70 -16.21
CA LEU A 374 -15.07 18.92 -14.77
C LEU A 374 -13.63 19.32 -14.43
N ASP A 375 -12.65 18.62 -14.96
CA ASP A 375 -11.23 18.89 -14.73
C ASP A 375 -10.85 20.28 -15.22
N GLU A 376 -11.29 20.66 -16.44
CA GLU A 376 -11.10 22.01 -16.93
C GLU A 376 -11.68 23.10 -16.00
N LEU A 377 -12.86 22.84 -15.39
CA LEU A 377 -13.49 23.78 -14.47
C LEU A 377 -12.73 23.86 -13.14
N LEU A 378 -12.22 22.73 -12.62
CA LEU A 378 -11.43 22.67 -11.39
C LEU A 378 -10.05 23.32 -11.58
N GLU A 379 -9.37 23.06 -12.69
CA GLU A 379 -8.07 23.67 -13.03
C GLU A 379 -8.18 25.19 -13.15
N LYS A 380 -9.24 25.69 -13.79
CA LYS A 380 -9.52 27.12 -13.91
C LYS A 380 -10.03 27.74 -12.60
N ARG A 381 -10.17 26.96 -11.53
CA ARG A 381 -10.74 27.34 -10.22
C ARG A 381 -12.12 27.99 -10.35
N GLU A 382 -12.93 27.48 -11.28
CA GLU A 382 -14.31 27.91 -11.48
C GLU A 382 -15.27 27.16 -10.54
N ASP A 383 -14.97 27.14 -9.23
CA ASP A 383 -15.63 26.32 -8.20
C ASP A 383 -17.17 26.34 -8.26
N LYS A 384 -17.75 27.51 -8.51
CA LYS A 384 -19.21 27.67 -8.64
C LYS A 384 -19.76 26.92 -9.87
N LYS A 385 -19.09 27.04 -11.01
CA LYS A 385 -19.50 26.36 -12.25
C LYS A 385 -19.23 24.86 -12.15
N ALA A 386 -18.12 24.45 -11.56
CA ALA A 386 -17.83 23.04 -11.27
C ALA A 386 -18.92 22.42 -10.39
N PHE A 387 -19.35 23.13 -9.35
CA PHE A 387 -20.44 22.67 -8.49
C PHE A 387 -21.80 22.59 -9.20
N GLU A 388 -22.15 23.60 -9.99
CA GLU A 388 -23.38 23.59 -10.81
C GLU A 388 -23.37 22.43 -11.81
N PHE A 389 -22.24 22.22 -12.50
CA PHE A 389 -22.03 21.13 -13.43
C PHE A 389 -22.15 19.75 -12.77
N LEU A 390 -21.48 19.54 -11.63
CA LEU A 390 -21.57 18.28 -10.87
C LEU A 390 -23.00 17.99 -10.44
N THR A 391 -23.67 18.95 -9.81
CA THR A 391 -25.02 18.72 -9.29
C THR A 391 -26.07 18.52 -10.39
N GLU A 392 -25.93 19.14 -11.56
CA GLU A 392 -26.79 18.88 -12.72
C GLU A 392 -26.63 17.44 -13.23
N ASN A 393 -25.39 16.97 -13.40
CA ASN A 393 -25.13 15.60 -13.85
C ASN A 393 -25.51 14.55 -12.81
N MET A 394 -25.27 14.81 -11.52
CA MET A 394 -25.69 13.94 -10.42
C MET A 394 -27.20 13.75 -10.35
N ARG A 395 -28.02 14.76 -10.70
CA ARG A 395 -29.49 14.60 -10.77
C ARG A 395 -29.93 13.61 -11.83
N GLU A 396 -29.10 13.42 -12.86
CA GLU A 396 -29.32 12.44 -13.92
C GLU A 396 -28.69 11.09 -13.60
N GLY A 397 -28.10 10.94 -12.40
CA GLY A 397 -27.44 9.72 -11.95
C GLY A 397 -26.01 9.55 -12.46
N ARG A 398 -25.41 10.63 -12.97
CA ARG A 398 -24.07 10.70 -13.56
C ARG A 398 -23.06 11.35 -12.60
N LEU A 399 -21.77 11.14 -12.81
CA LEU A 399 -20.63 11.65 -12.01
C LEU A 399 -20.75 11.36 -10.51
N LEU A 400 -21.34 10.20 -10.17
CA LEU A 400 -21.54 9.83 -8.76
C LEU A 400 -20.23 9.48 -8.05
N SER A 401 -19.18 9.08 -8.78
CA SER A 401 -17.82 8.92 -8.23
C SER A 401 -17.30 10.23 -7.63
N GLU A 402 -17.66 11.36 -8.24
CA GLU A 402 -17.23 12.70 -7.84
C GLU A 402 -18.07 13.32 -6.71
N SER A 403 -18.86 12.48 -6.02
CA SER A 403 -19.66 12.91 -4.87
C SER A 403 -18.79 13.54 -3.76
N GLY A 404 -17.54 13.09 -3.59
CA GLY A 404 -16.59 13.72 -2.68
C GLY A 404 -16.26 15.16 -3.06
N VAL A 405 -15.96 15.41 -4.33
CA VAL A 405 -15.65 16.74 -4.89
C VAL A 405 -16.87 17.66 -4.76
N SER A 406 -18.08 17.16 -5.06
CA SER A 406 -19.31 17.92 -4.92
C SER A 406 -19.57 18.38 -3.46
N LEU A 407 -19.29 17.52 -2.47
CA LEU A 407 -19.40 17.86 -1.05
C LEU A 407 -18.34 18.89 -0.62
N TYR A 408 -17.11 18.75 -1.11
CA TYR A 408 -16.06 19.71 -0.86
C TYR A 408 -16.45 21.11 -1.37
N LEU A 409 -16.87 21.21 -2.63
CA LEU A 409 -17.32 22.45 -3.26
C LEU A 409 -18.57 23.02 -2.57
N ALA A 410 -19.55 22.18 -2.23
CA ALA A 410 -20.73 22.59 -1.47
C ALA A 410 -20.35 23.21 -0.12
N GLY A 411 -19.32 22.66 0.53
CA GLY A 411 -18.79 23.17 1.80
C GLY A 411 -18.19 24.56 1.65
N ILE A 412 -17.41 24.81 0.58
CA ILE A 412 -16.78 26.11 0.30
C ILE A 412 -17.83 27.15 -0.09
N LEU A 413 -18.77 26.77 -0.95
CA LEU A 413 -19.78 27.66 -1.51
C LEU A 413 -20.93 27.94 -0.52
N GLY A 414 -20.97 27.26 0.62
CA GLY A 414 -22.06 27.37 1.59
C GLY A 414 -23.37 26.78 1.06
N LYS A 415 -23.30 25.77 0.19
CA LYS A 415 -24.42 25.13 -0.52
C LYS A 415 -24.71 23.70 -0.08
N MET A 416 -24.28 23.33 1.13
CA MET A 416 -24.47 21.96 1.64
C MET A 416 -25.95 21.55 1.73
N ASP A 417 -26.87 22.50 1.93
CA ASP A 417 -28.31 22.24 1.86
C ASP A 417 -28.76 21.67 0.52
N GLU A 418 -28.18 22.16 -0.60
CA GLU A 418 -28.48 21.66 -1.96
C GLU A 418 -28.07 20.19 -2.09
N MET A 419 -27.00 19.76 -1.42
CA MET A 419 -26.54 18.36 -1.47
C MET A 419 -27.49 17.39 -0.77
N THR A 420 -28.32 17.86 0.16
CA THR A 420 -29.24 16.97 0.88
C THR A 420 -30.34 16.38 0.01
N GLU A 421 -30.58 16.95 -1.17
CA GLU A 421 -31.54 16.40 -2.14
C GLU A 421 -31.11 15.04 -2.71
N PHE A 422 -29.80 14.74 -2.69
CA PHE A 422 -29.23 13.50 -3.21
C PHE A 422 -29.28 12.32 -2.21
N ILE A 423 -29.68 12.55 -0.95
CA ILE A 423 -29.75 11.48 0.07
C ILE A 423 -30.54 10.25 -0.39
N PRO A 424 -31.74 10.37 -0.99
CA PRO A 424 -32.50 9.21 -1.47
C PRO A 424 -31.74 8.42 -2.56
N MET A 425 -31.13 9.14 -3.50
CA MET A 425 -30.37 8.55 -4.59
C MET A 425 -29.11 7.83 -4.08
N PHE A 426 -28.36 8.45 -3.16
CA PHE A 426 -27.19 7.81 -2.56
C PHE A 426 -27.55 6.51 -1.84
N LYS A 427 -28.68 6.48 -1.12
CA LYS A 427 -29.16 5.23 -0.50
C LYS A 427 -29.56 4.18 -1.54
N GLU A 428 -30.25 4.59 -2.60
CA GLU A 428 -30.65 3.69 -3.69
C GLU A 428 -29.44 3.07 -4.39
N LYS A 429 -28.39 3.86 -4.61
CA LYS A 429 -27.15 3.45 -5.29
C LYS A 429 -26.11 2.80 -4.37
N GLY A 430 -26.43 2.58 -3.10
CA GLY A 430 -25.51 1.94 -2.14
C GLY A 430 -24.38 2.85 -1.65
N LEU A 431 -24.40 4.14 -1.97
CA LEU A 431 -23.43 5.16 -1.57
C LEU A 431 -23.74 5.70 -0.15
N ASN A 432 -23.82 4.77 0.81
CA ASN A 432 -24.27 5.05 2.18
C ASN A 432 -23.35 6.02 2.94
N GLN A 433 -22.07 6.08 2.58
CA GLN A 433 -21.08 6.98 3.15
C GLN A 433 -21.47 8.46 2.98
N TYR A 434 -21.92 8.87 1.79
CA TYR A 434 -22.37 10.24 1.53
C TYR A 434 -23.76 10.49 2.12
N ALA A 435 -24.65 9.50 2.08
CA ALA A 435 -25.99 9.60 2.67
C ALA A 435 -25.92 9.84 4.18
N TYR A 436 -25.12 9.06 4.92
CA TYR A 436 -24.95 9.22 6.36
C TYR A 436 -24.33 10.58 6.72
N LEU A 437 -23.36 11.05 5.94
CA LEU A 437 -22.74 12.36 6.17
C LEU A 437 -23.76 13.49 6.06
N LEU A 438 -24.58 13.48 5.01
CA LEU A 438 -25.63 14.49 4.76
C LEU A 438 -26.82 14.38 5.73
N GLU A 439 -27.19 13.17 6.15
CA GLU A 439 -28.17 13.00 7.23
C GLU A 439 -27.63 13.55 8.55
N GLY A 440 -26.34 13.31 8.83
CA GLY A 440 -25.63 13.88 9.97
C GLY A 440 -25.72 15.40 9.98
N TYR A 441 -25.48 16.03 8.83
CA TYR A 441 -25.67 17.46 8.61
C TYR A 441 -27.10 17.93 8.94
N GLN A 442 -28.13 17.27 8.41
CA GLN A 442 -29.53 17.63 8.68
C GLN A 442 -29.89 17.55 10.17
N PHE A 443 -29.37 16.56 10.90
CA PHE A 443 -29.58 16.46 12.35
C PHE A 443 -28.83 17.54 13.12
N LEU A 444 -27.62 17.92 12.69
CA LEU A 444 -26.86 19.02 13.30
C LEU A 444 -27.59 20.36 13.14
N LEU A 445 -28.14 20.66 11.95
CA LEU A 445 -28.95 21.87 11.72
C LEU A 445 -30.19 21.93 12.64
N ARG A 446 -30.78 20.77 12.94
CA ARG A 446 -31.91 20.63 13.89
C ARG A 446 -31.46 20.63 15.35
N LYS A 447 -30.18 20.89 15.64
CA LYS A 447 -29.56 20.90 16.96
C LYS A 447 -29.59 19.54 17.68
N ASP A 448 -29.79 18.44 16.96
CA ASP A 448 -29.64 17.08 17.47
C ASP A 448 -28.19 16.62 17.30
N ILE A 449 -27.33 17.15 18.16
CA ILE A 449 -25.88 16.94 18.08
C ILE A 449 -25.53 15.46 18.22
N LYS A 450 -26.26 14.72 19.07
CA LYS A 450 -25.94 13.31 19.35
C LYS A 450 -26.13 12.47 18.09
N ARG A 451 -27.28 12.59 17.43
CA ARG A 451 -27.56 11.84 16.21
C ARG A 451 -26.71 12.32 15.04
N GLY A 452 -26.48 13.63 14.95
CA GLY A 452 -25.60 14.20 13.93
C GLY A 452 -24.19 13.62 13.99
N LEU A 453 -23.57 13.57 15.18
CA LEU A 453 -22.24 12.98 15.36
C LEU A 453 -22.23 11.47 15.12
N GLU A 454 -23.27 10.75 15.54
CA GLU A 454 -23.37 9.31 15.31
C GLU A 454 -23.43 8.98 13.82
N LEU A 455 -24.14 9.78 13.03
CA LEU A 455 -24.24 9.61 11.58
C LEU A 455 -22.95 9.96 10.85
N VAL A 456 -22.21 10.98 11.29
CA VAL A 456 -20.85 11.24 10.77
C VAL A 456 -19.90 10.08 11.12
N LYS A 457 -20.04 9.46 12.30
CA LYS A 457 -19.26 8.25 12.60
C LYS A 457 -19.68 7.07 11.71
N ARG A 458 -20.96 6.94 11.38
CA ARG A 458 -21.42 5.88 10.46
C ARG A 458 -20.96 6.13 9.02
N SER A 459 -20.80 7.38 8.58
CA SER A 459 -20.23 7.65 7.26
C SER A 459 -18.79 7.17 7.16
N THR A 460 -17.98 7.32 8.22
CA THR A 460 -16.60 6.79 8.21
C THR A 460 -16.56 5.27 8.22
N GLN A 461 -17.43 4.63 9.00
CA GLN A 461 -17.59 3.16 9.00
C GLN A 461 -18.08 2.62 7.65
N ALA A 462 -18.78 3.44 6.86
CA ALA A 462 -19.24 3.11 5.52
C ALA A 462 -18.20 3.42 4.42
N GLY A 463 -16.98 3.84 4.78
CA GLY A 463 -15.88 4.07 3.84
C GLY A 463 -15.59 5.53 3.49
N PHE A 464 -16.22 6.52 4.14
CA PHE A 464 -15.80 7.93 3.98
C PHE A 464 -14.49 8.19 4.75
N PRO A 465 -13.47 8.83 4.15
CA PRO A 465 -12.21 9.11 4.85
C PRO A 465 -12.41 9.88 6.16
N GLU A 466 -11.81 9.43 7.26
CA GLU A 466 -12.04 10.03 8.59
C GLU A 466 -11.64 11.50 8.64
N GLU A 467 -10.50 11.87 8.05
CA GLU A 467 -10.04 13.26 8.02
C GLU A 467 -11.06 14.17 7.31
N ASP A 468 -11.56 13.76 6.15
CA ASP A 468 -12.55 14.52 5.37
C ASP A 468 -13.89 14.58 6.09
N ALA A 469 -14.34 13.49 6.73
CA ALA A 469 -15.54 13.49 7.55
C ALA A 469 -15.44 14.51 8.70
N MET A 470 -14.26 14.61 9.32
CA MET A 470 -14.01 15.55 10.40
C MET A 470 -13.91 17.01 9.91
N ILE A 471 -13.38 17.25 8.71
CA ILE A 471 -13.40 18.57 8.05
C ILE A 471 -14.84 18.98 7.73
N HIS A 472 -15.65 18.09 7.17
CA HIS A 472 -17.07 18.35 6.93
C HIS A 472 -17.83 18.58 8.23
N LEU A 473 -17.60 17.76 9.26
CA LEU A 473 -18.20 17.94 10.58
C LEU A 473 -17.85 19.31 11.18
N ALA A 474 -16.61 19.76 11.06
CA ALA A 474 -16.19 21.10 11.50
C ALA A 474 -17.03 22.20 10.83
N ARG A 475 -17.24 22.11 9.51
CA ARG A 475 -18.09 23.04 8.74
C ARG A 475 -19.57 22.94 9.19
N PHE A 476 -20.10 21.74 9.35
CA PHE A 476 -21.48 21.51 9.79
C PHE A 476 -21.74 22.07 11.18
N LEU A 477 -20.77 21.94 12.09
CA LEU A 477 -20.85 22.48 13.44
C LEU A 477 -20.82 24.01 13.45
N ASN A 478 -20.03 24.66 12.59
CA ASN A 478 -20.13 26.11 12.42
C ASN A 478 -21.52 26.53 11.94
N GLN A 479 -22.01 25.92 10.85
CA GLN A 479 -23.34 26.22 10.31
C GLN A 479 -24.46 25.98 11.32
N SER A 480 -24.28 25.02 12.22
CA SER A 480 -25.23 24.69 13.29
C SER A 480 -25.05 25.52 14.57
N GLY A 481 -24.10 26.46 14.60
CA GLY A 481 -23.87 27.37 15.72
C GLY A 481 -23.04 26.80 16.89
N TYR A 482 -22.15 25.84 16.61
CA TYR A 482 -21.27 25.17 17.58
C TYR A 482 -19.77 25.45 17.37
N PRO A 483 -19.33 26.72 17.24
CA PRO A 483 -17.95 27.07 16.87
C PRO A 483 -16.89 26.58 17.88
N LYS A 484 -17.27 26.35 19.16
CA LYS A 484 -16.35 25.80 20.17
C LYS A 484 -15.93 24.36 19.86
N ARG A 485 -16.86 23.56 19.32
CA ARG A 485 -16.56 22.19 18.92
C ARG A 485 -15.75 22.18 17.62
N THR A 486 -16.06 23.09 16.71
CA THR A 486 -15.28 23.30 15.48
C THR A 486 -13.81 23.59 15.77
N ILE A 487 -13.52 24.55 16.65
CA ILE A 487 -12.13 24.87 17.03
C ILE A 487 -11.40 23.63 17.55
N GLY A 488 -12.02 22.88 18.45
CA GLY A 488 -11.39 21.67 19.01
C GLY A 488 -11.12 20.59 17.97
N ILE A 489 -11.98 20.45 16.95
CA ILE A 489 -11.76 19.53 15.83
C ILE A 489 -10.62 20.03 14.95
N CYS A 490 -10.67 21.28 14.49
CA CYS A 490 -9.65 21.86 13.62
C CYS A 490 -8.27 21.87 14.28
N GLU A 491 -8.16 22.22 15.57
CA GLU A 491 -6.89 22.18 16.31
C GLU A 491 -6.34 20.75 16.46
N LYS A 492 -7.22 19.74 16.54
CA LYS A 492 -6.81 18.33 16.56
C LYS A 492 -6.29 17.89 15.20
N LEU A 493 -6.96 18.28 14.12
CA LEU A 493 -6.57 17.96 12.75
C LEU A 493 -5.23 18.62 12.38
N LEU A 494 -5.04 19.90 12.71
CA LEU A 494 -3.80 20.64 12.42
C LEU A 494 -2.55 20.13 13.16
N LYS A 495 -2.71 19.24 14.15
CA LYS A 495 -1.59 18.59 14.84
C LYS A 495 -1.10 17.34 14.12
N LYS A 496 -1.87 16.81 13.16
CA LYS A 496 -1.47 15.63 12.39
C LYS A 496 -0.45 16.03 11.30
N PRO A 497 0.65 15.27 11.12
CA PRO A 497 1.53 15.42 9.97
C PRO A 497 0.74 15.27 8.67
N GLY A 498 1.04 16.08 7.65
CA GLY A 498 0.35 16.00 6.34
C GLY A 498 -1.09 16.54 6.32
N SER A 499 -1.57 17.19 7.40
CA SER A 499 -2.96 17.68 7.46
C SER A 499 -3.35 18.57 6.27
N LYS A 500 -4.61 18.46 5.83
CA LYS A 500 -5.19 19.26 4.75
C LYS A 500 -5.43 20.72 5.17
N VAL A 501 -4.35 21.46 5.43
CA VAL A 501 -4.34 22.82 6.02
C VAL A 501 -5.20 23.81 5.24
N THR A 502 -5.24 23.67 3.91
CA THR A 502 -6.03 24.52 3.01
C THR A 502 -7.53 24.34 3.19
N GLU A 503 -7.96 23.16 3.66
CA GLU A 503 -9.36 22.83 3.88
C GLU A 503 -9.82 23.06 5.33
N ILE A 504 -8.89 22.94 6.28
CA ILE A 504 -9.14 23.09 7.72
C ILE A 504 -9.21 24.56 8.14
N TYR A 505 -8.31 25.41 7.61
CA TYR A 505 -8.24 26.81 8.02
C TYR A 505 -9.49 27.64 7.78
N PRO A 506 -10.22 27.52 6.64
CA PRO A 506 -11.47 28.25 6.44
C PRO A 506 -12.49 28.02 7.57
N ALA A 507 -12.70 26.77 7.98
CA ALA A 507 -13.63 26.43 9.07
C ALA A 507 -13.14 26.95 10.43
N LEU A 508 -11.82 26.94 10.67
CA LEU A 508 -11.24 27.46 11.91
C LEU A 508 -11.34 28.99 12.02
N ILE A 509 -11.06 29.70 10.94
CA ILE A 509 -11.17 31.17 10.87
C ILE A 509 -12.63 31.60 11.13
N GLU A 510 -13.59 30.95 10.48
CA GLU A 510 -15.01 31.19 10.71
C GLU A 510 -15.39 30.93 12.17
N ALA A 511 -14.96 29.81 12.75
CA ALA A 511 -15.26 29.47 14.14
C ALA A 511 -14.69 30.50 15.14
N TYR A 512 -13.49 31.03 14.89
CA TYR A 512 -12.93 32.12 15.71
C TYR A 512 -13.76 33.40 15.60
N ARG A 513 -14.14 33.82 14.39
CA ARG A 513 -15.00 35.00 14.19
C ARG A 513 -16.35 34.85 14.88
N MET A 514 -16.98 33.67 14.77
CA MET A 514 -18.25 33.37 15.46
C MET A 514 -18.15 33.46 17.00
N GLN A 515 -16.95 33.28 17.58
CA GLN A 515 -16.70 33.48 19.02
C GLN A 515 -16.25 34.89 19.39
N GLY A 516 -16.15 35.82 18.43
CA GLY A 516 -15.60 37.16 18.66
C GLY A 516 -14.08 37.17 18.90
N LYS A 517 -13.37 36.10 18.52
CA LYS A 517 -11.92 35.96 18.64
C LYS A 517 -11.20 36.50 17.40
N GLU A 518 -11.37 37.80 17.16
CA GLU A 518 -10.91 38.44 15.91
C GLU A 518 -9.38 38.41 15.76
N LYS A 519 -8.63 38.46 16.87
CA LYS A 519 -7.16 38.40 16.84
C LYS A 519 -6.68 37.03 16.38
N GLU A 520 -7.29 35.97 16.88
CA GLU A 520 -6.98 34.59 16.52
C GLU A 520 -7.44 34.26 15.09
N ALA A 521 -8.58 34.81 14.67
CA ALA A 521 -9.03 34.72 13.28
C ALA A 521 -8.03 35.38 12.32
N ALA A 522 -7.64 36.63 12.58
CA ALA A 522 -6.68 37.36 11.75
C ALA A 522 -5.30 36.66 11.70
N ALA A 523 -4.81 36.17 12.83
CA ALA A 523 -3.54 35.44 12.88
C ALA A 523 -3.59 34.11 12.12
N THR A 524 -4.75 33.44 12.09
CA THR A 524 -4.95 32.20 11.32
C THR A 524 -5.09 32.49 9.83
N GLU A 525 -5.79 33.57 9.47
CA GLU A 525 -5.93 34.04 8.09
C GLU A 525 -4.59 34.47 7.49
N ASP A 526 -3.73 35.15 8.27
CA ASP A 526 -2.36 35.47 7.85
C ASP A 526 -1.52 34.22 7.56
N LYS A 527 -1.69 33.15 8.35
CA LYS A 527 -1.02 31.87 8.11
C LYS A 527 -1.56 31.19 6.86
N PHE A 528 -2.88 31.19 6.69
CA PHE A 528 -3.54 30.60 5.53
C PHE A 528 -3.11 31.31 4.23
N ASN A 529 -3.11 32.65 4.22
CA ASN A 529 -2.68 33.44 3.06
C ASN A 529 -1.22 33.18 2.68
N LYS A 530 -0.33 32.97 3.66
CA LYS A 530 1.08 32.60 3.39
C LYS A 530 1.21 31.26 2.69
N ILE A 531 0.38 30.28 3.08
CA ILE A 531 0.35 28.95 2.45
C ILE A 531 -0.22 29.01 1.03
N LEU A 532 -1.19 29.89 0.76
CA LEU A 532 -1.70 30.07 -0.60
C LEU A 532 -0.75 30.84 -1.53
N SER A 533 0.24 31.55 -0.97
CA SER A 533 1.17 32.43 -1.72
C SER A 533 2.57 31.86 -1.94
N GLY A 534 2.90 30.74 -1.28
CA GLY A 534 4.13 29.98 -1.46
C GLY A 534 3.81 28.72 -2.24
#